data_AF-A0A3D4DL18-F1
#
_entry.id   AF-A0A3D4DL18-F1
#
_cell.length_a   1.000
_cell.length_b   1.000
_cell.length_c   1.000
_cell.angle_alpha   90.00
_cell.angle_beta   90.00
_cell.angle_gamma   90.00
#
_symmetry.space_group_name_H-M   'P 1'
#
loop_
_entity.id
_entity.type
_entity.pdbx_description
1 polymer ?
#
loop_
_entity_poly.entity_id
_entity_poly.type
_entity_poly.pdbx_seq_one_letter_code
_entity_poly.pdbx_strand_id
1 'polypeptide(L)'
;MNVNGKNISTKAELLQTINEGVNILDYIKDEKDIDFVTNAIIIEGTDDDSYYEETAEILFKSILYYVLFTENETKTLNRCKEIAKYGINEINKIRDMVSKEERANLLFKPVELASATTQKTVFEKLDERLSKI
;
A
#
# COMPACT_ATOMS: atom_id res chain seq x y z
N MET A 1 12.41 3.69 10.52
CA MET A 1 12.95 3.69 9.15
C MET A 1 14.09 4.71 9.06
N ASN A 2 15.22 4.39 8.40
CA ASN A 2 16.32 5.36 8.22
C ASN A 2 16.29 5.91 6.80
N VAL A 3 16.05 7.22 6.66
CA VAL A 3 15.99 7.94 5.38
C VAL A 3 17.06 9.02 5.38
N ASN A 4 18.05 8.92 4.49
CA ASN A 4 19.17 9.87 4.39
C ASN A 4 19.89 10.15 5.72
N GLY A 5 20.06 9.13 6.55
CA GLY A 5 20.70 9.27 7.88
C GLY A 5 19.78 9.80 8.97
N LYS A 6 18.57 10.29 8.64
CA LYS A 6 17.53 10.64 9.61
C LYS A 6 16.74 9.39 10.00
N ASN A 7 16.53 9.18 11.30
CA ASN A 7 15.61 8.17 11.78
C ASN A 7 14.19 8.74 11.77
N ILE A 8 13.32 8.18 10.94
CA ILE A 8 11.90 8.46 10.88
C ILE A 8 11.18 7.41 11.72
N SER A 9 10.46 7.86 12.75
CA SER A 9 9.76 7.00 13.71
C SER A 9 8.29 7.33 13.87
N THR A 10 7.82 8.47 13.36
CA THR A 10 6.42 8.87 13.44
C THR A 10 5.76 8.97 12.06
N LYS A 11 4.43 8.74 12.01
CA LYS A 11 3.63 8.94 10.80
C LYS A 11 3.82 10.34 10.21
N ALA A 12 3.80 11.38 11.05
CA ALA A 12 3.94 12.76 10.60
C ALA A 12 5.27 13.01 9.88
N GLU A 13 6.38 12.50 10.43
CA GLU A 13 7.69 12.61 9.78
C GLU A 13 7.77 11.85 8.45
N LEU A 14 7.14 10.67 8.37
CA LEU A 14 7.10 9.89 7.13
C LEU A 14 6.34 10.67 6.05
N LEU A 15 5.13 11.14 6.35
CA LEU A 15 4.30 11.89 5.41
C LEU A 15 4.97 13.19 4.95
N GLN A 16 5.61 13.92 5.88
CA GLN A 16 6.40 15.09 5.53
C GLN A 16 7.52 14.74 4.53
N THR A 17 8.23 13.65 4.78
CA THR A 17 9.35 13.21 3.93
C THR A 17 8.86 12.82 2.52
N ILE A 18 7.68 12.20 2.41
CA ILE A 18 7.05 11.91 1.12
C ILE A 18 6.69 13.20 0.39
N ASN A 19 6.08 14.18 1.09
CA ASN A 19 5.69 15.47 0.52
C ASN A 19 6.89 16.32 0.06
N GLU A 20 8.08 16.08 0.64
CA GLU A 20 9.34 16.69 0.19
C GLU A 20 9.88 16.04 -1.11
N GLY A 21 9.17 15.06 -1.67
CA GLY A 21 9.50 14.38 -2.93
C GLY A 21 10.43 13.18 -2.78
N VAL A 22 10.68 12.72 -1.55
CA VAL A 22 11.55 11.56 -1.32
C VAL A 22 10.78 10.28 -1.63
N ASN A 23 11.35 9.44 -2.51
CA ASN A 23 10.84 8.10 -2.73
C ASN A 23 11.17 7.20 -1.53
N ILE A 24 10.23 7.06 -0.60
CA ILE A 24 10.43 6.27 0.62
C ILE A 24 10.66 4.78 0.35
N LEU A 25 10.25 4.25 -0.81
CA LEU A 25 10.43 2.83 -1.14
C LEU A 25 11.93 2.46 -1.25
N ASP A 26 12.80 3.42 -1.60
CA ASP A 26 14.24 3.22 -1.70
C ASP A 26 14.91 2.96 -0.34
N TYR A 27 14.21 3.24 0.76
CA TYR A 27 14.72 3.16 2.12
C TYR A 27 14.10 2.02 2.94
N ILE A 28 13.21 1.22 2.35
CA ILE A 28 12.63 0.04 2.99
C ILE A 28 13.70 -1.06 3.06
N LYS A 29 14.00 -1.56 4.26
CA LYS A 29 15.04 -2.59 4.47
C LYS A 29 14.50 -3.93 4.94
N ASP A 30 13.41 -3.90 5.68
CA ASP A 30 12.84 -5.07 6.32
C ASP A 30 11.31 -4.96 6.46
N GLU A 31 10.71 -6.00 7.04
CA GLU A 31 9.28 -6.08 7.26
C GLU A 31 8.75 -4.95 8.15
N LYS A 32 9.55 -4.48 9.11
CA LYS A 32 9.14 -3.42 10.02
C LYS A 32 9.00 -2.09 9.27
N ASP A 33 9.89 -1.81 8.32
CA ASP A 33 9.74 -0.62 7.47
C ASP A 33 8.51 -0.74 6.56
N ILE A 34 8.20 -1.93 6.02
CA ILE A 34 6.98 -2.17 5.24
C ILE A 34 5.74 -1.89 6.09
N ASP A 35 5.64 -2.50 7.28
CA ASP A 35 4.53 -2.32 8.21
C ASP A 35 4.36 -0.85 8.61
N PHE A 36 5.46 -0.17 8.91
CA PHE A 36 5.44 1.24 9.28
C PHE A 36 4.88 2.12 8.14
N VAL A 37 5.32 1.86 6.90
CA VAL A 37 4.85 2.62 5.72
C VAL A 37 3.38 2.34 5.43
N THR A 38 2.95 1.08 5.46
CA THR A 38 1.55 0.73 5.17
C THR A 38 0.61 1.31 6.20
N ASN A 39 0.95 1.16 7.48
CA ASN A 39 0.16 1.68 8.58
C ASN A 39 0.05 3.21 8.54
N ALA A 40 1.18 3.89 8.36
CA ALA A 40 1.22 5.34 8.37
C ALA A 40 0.41 5.97 7.22
N ILE A 41 0.39 5.35 6.04
CA ILE A 41 -0.37 5.86 4.89
C ILE A 41 -1.87 5.57 5.03
N ILE A 42 -2.26 4.39 5.53
CA ILE A 42 -3.66 3.96 5.51
C ILE A 42 -4.46 4.43 6.73
N ILE A 43 -3.89 4.33 7.93
CA ILE A 43 -4.65 4.54 9.17
C ILE A 43 -4.60 6.01 9.59
N GLU A 44 -5.71 6.74 9.47
CA GLU A 44 -5.79 8.18 9.82
C GLU A 44 -6.18 8.47 11.28
N GLY A 45 -6.62 7.48 12.06
CA GLY A 45 -6.98 7.66 13.48
C GLY A 45 -7.99 6.62 13.95
N THR A 46 -8.91 7.03 14.83
CA THR A 46 -10.04 6.21 15.30
C THR A 46 -11.21 6.34 14.33
N ASP A 47 -11.04 5.90 13.09
CA ASP A 47 -12.15 5.81 12.13
C ASP A 47 -13.08 4.65 12.58
N ASP A 48 -14.40 4.87 12.58
CA ASP A 48 -15.38 3.88 13.06
C ASP A 48 -15.46 2.64 12.14
N ASP A 49 -14.85 2.70 10.95
CA ASP A 49 -14.84 1.67 9.91
C ASP A 49 -13.53 0.83 9.88
N SER A 50 -13.10 0.35 11.05
CA SER A 50 -11.87 -0.45 11.27
C SER A 50 -11.66 -1.55 10.23
N TYR A 51 -12.73 -2.25 9.84
CA TYR A 51 -12.66 -3.35 8.88
C TYR A 51 -12.16 -2.90 7.50
N TYR A 52 -12.65 -1.79 6.96
CA TYR A 52 -12.24 -1.31 5.64
C TYR A 52 -10.83 -0.72 5.67
N GLU A 53 -10.43 -0.09 6.77
CA GLU A 53 -9.06 0.39 6.95
C GLU A 53 -8.07 -0.75 7.02
N GLU A 54 -8.31 -1.77 7.87
CA GLU A 54 -7.45 -2.95 7.99
C GLU A 54 -7.36 -3.71 6.66
N THR A 55 -8.48 -3.88 5.96
CA THR A 55 -8.48 -4.55 4.65
C THR A 55 -7.75 -3.71 3.59
N ALA A 56 -7.83 -2.37 3.64
CA ALA A 56 -7.06 -1.49 2.77
C ALA A 56 -5.56 -1.49 3.10
N GLU A 57 -5.19 -1.65 4.36
CA GLU A 57 -3.79 -1.83 4.77
C GLU A 57 -3.23 -3.15 4.22
N ILE A 58 -3.98 -4.24 4.33
CA ILE A 58 -3.62 -5.54 3.74
C ILE A 58 -3.49 -5.43 2.21
N LEU A 59 -4.45 -4.77 1.54
CA LEU A 59 -4.37 -4.51 0.10
C LEU A 59 -3.12 -3.71 -0.26
N PHE A 60 -2.84 -2.63 0.47
CA PHE A 60 -1.68 -1.80 0.21
C PHE A 60 -0.40 -2.59 0.41
N LYS A 61 -0.30 -3.38 1.48
CA LYS A 61 0.83 -4.24 1.75
C LYS A 61 1.04 -5.26 0.63
N SER A 62 -0.03 -5.89 0.13
CA SER A 62 0.03 -6.78 -1.05
C SER A 62 0.62 -6.08 -2.28
N ILE A 63 0.09 -4.91 -2.63
CA ILE A 63 0.56 -4.12 -3.79
C ILE A 63 2.01 -3.67 -3.58
N LEU A 64 2.38 -3.24 -2.38
CA LEU A 64 3.72 -2.80 -2.04
C LEU A 64 4.73 -3.95 -2.14
N TYR A 65 4.36 -5.15 -1.68
CA TYR A 65 5.15 -6.36 -1.87
C TYR A 65 5.40 -6.66 -3.35
N TYR A 66 4.34 -6.64 -4.16
CA TYR A 66 4.46 -6.79 -5.60
C TYR A 66 5.43 -5.75 -6.19
N VAL A 67 5.27 -4.47 -5.86
CA VAL A 67 6.10 -3.38 -6.38
C VAL A 67 7.58 -3.50 -5.94
N LEU A 68 7.84 -3.85 -4.69
CA LEU A 68 9.21 -3.90 -4.14
C LEU A 68 10.00 -5.10 -4.66
N PHE A 69 9.35 -6.25 -4.82
CA PHE A 69 10.02 -7.53 -5.02
C PHE A 69 9.82 -8.14 -6.42
N THR A 70 8.96 -7.56 -7.26
CA THR A 70 8.90 -7.95 -8.68
C THR A 70 10.03 -7.27 -9.46
N GLU A 71 10.77 -8.07 -10.24
CA GLU A 71 11.82 -7.55 -11.12
C GLU A 71 11.24 -6.60 -12.19
N ASN A 72 11.98 -5.54 -12.52
CA ASN A 72 11.60 -4.52 -13.53
C ASN A 72 10.30 -3.75 -13.23
N GLU A 73 9.79 -3.77 -12.00
CA GLU A 73 8.66 -2.93 -11.59
C GLU A 73 9.12 -1.53 -11.12
N THR A 74 8.24 -0.55 -11.25
CA THR A 74 8.53 0.84 -10.85
C THR A 74 8.30 1.00 -9.34
N LYS A 75 9.39 1.09 -8.57
CA LYS A 75 9.37 1.10 -7.09
C LYS A 75 8.98 2.47 -6.50
N THR A 76 7.74 2.89 -6.72
CA THR A 76 7.23 4.18 -6.22
C THR A 76 5.82 4.06 -5.64
N LEU A 77 5.46 4.97 -4.74
CA LEU A 77 4.08 5.06 -4.22
C LEU A 77 3.08 5.46 -5.31
N ASN A 78 3.49 6.26 -6.30
CA ASN A 78 2.69 6.57 -7.47
C ASN A 78 2.31 5.30 -8.25
N ARG A 79 3.25 4.35 -8.37
CA ARG A 79 2.95 3.06 -9.00
C ARG A 79 1.93 2.26 -8.19
N CYS A 80 2.06 2.23 -6.86
CA CYS A 80 1.05 1.60 -6.00
C CYS A 80 -0.34 2.24 -6.20
N LYS A 81 -0.40 3.56 -6.34
CA LYS A 81 -1.65 4.31 -6.59
C LYS A 81 -2.28 3.96 -7.93
N GLU A 82 -1.48 3.88 -9.00
CA GLU A 82 -1.98 3.42 -10.31
C GLU A 82 -2.62 2.04 -10.24
N ILE A 83 -1.98 1.11 -9.52
CA ILE A 83 -2.48 -0.25 -9.30
C ILE A 83 -3.80 -0.22 -8.52
N ALA A 84 -3.87 0.58 -7.43
CA ALA A 84 -5.09 0.74 -6.66
C ALA A 84 -6.26 1.25 -7.55
N LYS A 85 -5.99 2.26 -8.37
CA LYS A 85 -6.97 2.82 -9.30
C LYS A 85 -7.46 1.82 -10.35
N TYR A 86 -6.57 0.98 -10.88
CA TYR A 86 -7.00 -0.10 -11.77
C TYR A 86 -7.90 -1.10 -11.05
N GLY A 87 -7.61 -1.42 -9.80
CA GLY A 87 -8.36 -2.41 -9.02
C GLY A 87 -9.81 -2.03 -8.74
N ILE A 88 -10.16 -0.74 -8.78
CA ILE A 88 -11.55 -0.26 -8.65
C ILE A 88 -12.46 -0.93 -9.69
N ASN A 89 -11.96 -1.16 -10.91
CA ASN A 89 -12.76 -1.70 -12.03
C ASN A 89 -12.21 -3.03 -12.60
N GLU A 90 -10.93 -3.34 -12.39
CA GLU A 90 -10.24 -4.47 -13.03
C GLU A 90 -9.54 -5.36 -11.99
N ILE A 91 -10.27 -5.89 -11.01
CA ILE A 91 -9.67 -6.73 -9.95
C ILE A 91 -8.91 -7.95 -10.49
N ASN A 92 -9.34 -8.53 -11.61
CA ASN A 92 -8.65 -9.65 -12.24
C ASN A 92 -7.23 -9.28 -12.68
N LYS A 93 -7.04 -8.05 -13.16
CA LYS A 93 -5.71 -7.53 -13.52
C LYS A 93 -4.82 -7.41 -12.28
N ILE A 94 -5.39 -6.99 -11.15
CA ILE A 94 -4.64 -6.89 -9.89
C ILE A 94 -4.23 -8.29 -9.41
N ARG A 95 -5.14 -9.27 -9.47
CA ARG A 95 -4.83 -10.67 -9.18
C ARG A 95 -3.65 -11.17 -10.00
N ASP A 96 -3.67 -10.96 -11.32
CA ASP A 96 -2.60 -11.42 -12.20
C ASP A 96 -1.27 -10.74 -11.89
N MET A 97 -1.30 -9.44 -11.52
CA MET A 97 -0.11 -8.71 -11.10
C MET A 97 0.47 -9.26 -9.80
N VAL A 98 -0.31 -9.26 -8.71
CA VAL A 98 0.16 -9.69 -7.38
C VAL A 98 0.49 -11.18 -7.34
N SER A 99 -0.04 -12.00 -8.26
CA SER A 99 0.32 -13.42 -8.38
C SER A 99 1.79 -13.68 -8.73
N LYS A 100 2.50 -12.67 -9.26
CA LYS A 100 3.92 -12.77 -9.62
C LYS A 100 4.86 -12.78 -8.40
N GLU A 101 4.36 -12.43 -7.23
CA GLU A 101 5.10 -12.45 -5.98
C GLU A 101 4.28 -13.20 -4.92
N GLU A 102 4.88 -14.19 -4.27
CA GLU A 102 4.17 -15.14 -3.40
C GLU A 102 3.49 -14.44 -2.22
N ARG A 103 4.19 -13.52 -1.55
CA ARG A 103 3.64 -12.83 -0.36
C ARG A 103 2.55 -11.85 -0.76
N ALA A 104 2.73 -11.12 -1.85
CA ALA A 104 1.72 -10.24 -2.44
C ALA A 104 0.43 -11.02 -2.74
N ASN A 105 0.57 -12.18 -3.39
CA ASN A 105 -0.56 -13.06 -3.70
C ASN A 105 -1.29 -13.53 -2.44
N LEU A 106 -0.56 -13.98 -1.42
CA LEU A 106 -1.15 -14.42 -0.15
C LEU A 106 -1.89 -13.29 0.57
N LEU A 107 -1.29 -12.11 0.65
CA LEU A 107 -1.90 -10.92 1.25
C LEU A 107 -3.15 -10.46 0.47
N PHE A 108 -3.23 -10.71 -0.83
CA PHE A 108 -4.39 -10.30 -1.63
C PHE A 108 -5.62 -11.20 -1.43
N LYS A 109 -5.45 -12.43 -0.93
CA LYS A 109 -6.55 -13.42 -0.83
C LYS A 109 -7.77 -12.94 -0.05
N PRO A 110 -7.65 -12.26 1.12
CA PRO A 110 -8.82 -11.74 1.82
C PRO A 110 -9.62 -10.74 0.99
N VAL A 111 -8.94 -9.89 0.20
CA VAL A 111 -9.58 -8.91 -0.69
C VAL A 111 -10.27 -9.61 -1.86
N GLU A 112 -9.60 -10.60 -2.47
CA GLU A 112 -10.14 -11.40 -3.57
C GLU A 112 -11.43 -12.13 -3.19
N LEU A 113 -11.52 -12.64 -1.96
CA LEU A 113 -12.67 -13.41 -1.47
C LEU A 113 -13.81 -12.53 -0.95
N ALA A 114 -13.59 -11.23 -0.79
CA ALA A 114 -14.60 -10.30 -0.31
C ALA A 114 -15.72 -10.04 -1.33
N SER A 115 -16.81 -9.43 -0.90
CA SER A 115 -17.90 -9.02 -1.79
C SER A 115 -17.42 -7.97 -2.81
N ALA A 116 -18.05 -7.89 -3.98
CA ALA A 116 -17.71 -6.87 -4.99
C ALA A 116 -17.80 -5.43 -4.44
N THR A 117 -18.79 -5.17 -3.57
CA THR A 117 -18.91 -3.88 -2.87
C THR A 117 -17.70 -3.64 -1.98
N THR A 118 -17.33 -4.62 -1.15
CA THR A 118 -16.17 -4.52 -0.27
C THR A 118 -14.88 -4.31 -1.04
N GLN A 119 -14.67 -5.07 -2.12
CA GLN A 119 -13.51 -4.92 -3.00
C GLN A 119 -13.40 -3.49 -3.50
N LYS A 120 -14.48 -2.97 -4.10
CA LYS A 120 -14.53 -1.61 -4.61
C LYS A 120 -14.22 -0.57 -3.52
N THR A 121 -14.88 -0.66 -2.36
CA THR A 121 -14.68 0.26 -1.24
C THR A 121 -13.24 0.26 -0.75
N VAL A 122 -12.61 -0.91 -0.65
CA VAL A 122 -11.22 -1.04 -0.20
C VAL A 122 -10.25 -0.42 -1.21
N PHE A 123 -10.46 -0.63 -2.52
CA PHE A 123 -9.65 0.02 -3.56
C PHE A 123 -9.84 1.54 -3.59
N GLU A 124 -11.08 2.03 -3.46
CA GLU A 124 -11.38 3.47 -3.39
C GLU A 124 -10.72 4.12 -2.16
N LYS A 125 -10.76 3.46 -1.00
CA LYS A 125 -10.09 3.94 0.22
C LYS A 125 -8.57 3.99 0.02
N LEU A 126 -7.96 2.97 -0.59
CA LEU A 126 -6.54 2.98 -0.89
C LEU A 126 -6.15 4.12 -1.85
N ASP A 127 -6.91 4.33 -2.92
CA ASP A 127 -6.69 5.43 -3.87
C ASP A 127 -6.83 6.81 -3.20
N GLU A 128 -7.81 6.97 -2.30
CA GLU A 128 -7.99 8.18 -1.50
C GLU A 128 -6.76 8.46 -0.63
N ARG A 129 -6.28 7.47 0.13
CA ARG A 129 -5.13 7.60 1.04
C ARG A 129 -3.86 7.95 0.26
N LEU A 130 -3.60 7.26 -0.85
CA LEU A 130 -2.46 7.54 -1.73
C LEU A 130 -2.61 8.84 -2.54
N SER A 131 -3.79 9.48 -2.53
CA SER A 131 -3.99 10.80 -3.15
C SER A 131 -3.70 11.98 -2.24
N LYS A 132 -3.51 11.74 -0.94
CA LYS A 132 -3.19 12.78 0.05
C LYS A 132 -1.69 13.02 0.24
N ILE A 133 -0.87 12.22 -0.43
CA ILE A 133 0.59 12.25 -0.43
C ILE A 133 1.10 12.59 -1.84
#